data_AF-A0A535EHY8-F1
#
_entry.id   AF-A0A535EHY8-F1
#
_cell.length_a   1.000
_cell.length_b   1.000
_cell.length_c   1.000
_cell.angle_alpha   90.00
_cell.angle_beta   90.00
_cell.angle_gamma   90.00
#
_symmetry.space_group_name_H-M   'P 1'
#
loop_
_entity.id
_entity.type
_entity.pdbx_description
1 polymer ?
#
loop_
_entity_poly.entity_id
_entity_poly.type
_entity_poly.pdbx_seq_one_letter_code
_entity_poly.pdbx_strand_id
1 'polypeptide(L)' 'MPDDLLTSAEAAQMLRVSQKTIARWVRLGHLAAIRLPSGQLRIRRLDVQKLLGDRPAE' A
#
# COMPACT_ATOMS: atom_id res chain seq x y z
N MET A 1 18.38 3.77 -6.28
CA MET A 1 18.06 4.03 -4.85
C MET A 1 17.09 2.94 -4.44
N PRO A 2 17.33 2.18 -3.37
CA PRO A 2 16.46 1.07 -3.02
C PRO A 2 15.04 1.64 -2.84
N ASP A 3 14.13 1.19 -3.70
CA ASP A 3 12.70 1.51 -3.69
C ASP A 3 12.23 1.52 -2.23
N ASP A 4 11.69 2.65 -1.79
CA ASP A 4 11.22 2.90 -0.43
C ASP A 4 9.99 1.98 -0.17
N LEU A 5 10.27 0.73 0.20
CA LEU A 5 9.28 -0.33 0.37
C LEU A 5 8.68 -0.23 1.77
N LEU A 6 7.42 0.17 1.83
CA LEU A 6 6.65 0.27 3.05
C LEU A 6 6.06 -1.08 3.45
N THR A 7 5.95 -1.30 4.75
CA THR A 7 5.07 -2.33 5.31
C THR A 7 3.61 -1.98 5.06
N SER A 8 2.74 -2.97 5.21
CA SER A 8 1.29 -2.73 5.28
C SER A 8 0.90 -1.75 6.38
N ALA A 9 1.63 -1.73 7.51
CA ALA A 9 1.41 -0.82 8.62
C ALA A 9 1.76 0.63 8.26
N GLU A 10 2.93 0.86 7.67
CA GLU A 10 3.38 2.20 7.25
C GLU A 10 2.48 2.76 6.14
N ALA A 11 2.15 1.94 5.13
CA ALA A 11 1.21 2.33 4.07
C ALA A 11 -0.17 2.68 4.63
N ALA A 12 -0.68 1.89 5.58
CA ALA A 12 -1.95 2.15 6.26
C ALA A 12 -1.94 3.48 7.03
N GLN A 13 -0.85 3.81 7.72
CA GLN A 13 -0.70 5.08 8.42
C GLN A 13 -0.67 6.27 7.45
N MET A 14 0.04 6.15 6.32
CA MET A 14 0.10 7.21 5.30
C MET A 14 -1.26 7.49 4.66
N LEU A 15 -2.02 6.43 4.39
CA LEU A 15 -3.35 6.51 3.78
C LEU A 15 -4.46 6.76 4.80
N ARG A 16 -4.16 6.76 6.11
CA ARG A 16 -5.12 6.83 7.22
C ARG A 16 -6.23 5.77 7.14
N VAL A 17 -5.87 4.56 6.71
CA VAL A 17 -6.78 3.41 6.63
C VAL A 17 -6.31 2.27 7.51
N SER A 18 -7.11 1.20 7.64
CA SER A 18 -6.68 -0.02 8.32
C SER A 18 -5.75 -0.86 7.42
N GLN A 19 -4.83 -1.61 8.03
CA GLN A 19 -4.02 -2.61 7.32
C GLN A 19 -4.89 -3.65 6.59
N LYS A 20 -6.08 -3.95 7.10
CA LYS A 20 -7.05 -4.83 6.44
C LYS A 20 -7.55 -4.25 5.11
N THR A 21 -7.72 -2.93 5.05
CA THR A 21 -8.08 -2.21 3.81
C THR A 21 -6.95 -2.30 2.79
N ILE A 22 -5.71 -2.11 3.23
CA ILE A 22 -4.52 -2.28 2.38
C ILE A 22 -4.43 -3.70 1.81
N ALA A 23 -4.58 -4.73 2.66
CA ALA A 23 -4.57 -6.13 2.21
C ALA A 23 -5.71 -6.43 1.22
N ARG A 24 -6.89 -5.82 1.42
CA ARG A 24 -8.02 -5.92 0.48
C ARG A 24 -7.69 -5.28 -0.86
N TRP A 25 -7.10 -4.09 -0.88
CA TRP A 25 -6.70 -3.40 -2.11
C TRP A 25 -5.64 -4.17 -2.88
N VAL A 26 -4.66 -4.75 -2.20
CA VAL A 26 -3.67 -5.64 -2.81
C VAL A 26 -4.34 -6.86 -3.43
N ARG A 27 -5.25 -7.52 -2.70
CA ARG A 27 -5.98 -8.69 -3.20
C ARG A 27 -6.88 -8.37 -4.40
N LEU A 28 -7.46 -7.18 -4.44
CA LEU A 28 -8.29 -6.70 -5.55
C LEU A 28 -7.47 -6.13 -6.72
N GLY A 29 -6.16 -5.96 -6.57
CA GLY A 29 -5.29 -5.38 -7.60
C GLY A 29 -5.28 -3.86 -7.68
N HIS A 30 -5.91 -3.16 -6.73
CA HIS A 30 -5.89 -1.69 -6.64
C HIS A 30 -4.57 -1.14 -6.10
N LEU A 31 -3.77 -1.95 -5.42
CA LEU A 31 -2.47 -1.55 -4.87
C LEU A 31 -1.43 -2.62 -5.17
N ALA A 32 -0.34 -2.24 -5.83
CA ALA A 32 0.77 -3.14 -6.10
C ALA A 32 1.54 -3.43 -4.79
N ALA A 33 1.75 -4.71 -4.52
CA ALA A 33 2.58 -5.17 -3.41
C ALA A 33 3.42 -6.38 -3.79
N ILE A 34 4.63 -6.42 -3.23
CA ILE A 34 5.56 -7.53 -3.30
C ILE A 34 5.27 -8.44 -2.12
N ARG A 35 4.96 -9.70 -2.38
CA ARG A 35 4.79 -10.70 -1.33
C ARG A 35 6.13 -11.37 -1.06
N LEU A 36 6.62 -11.24 0.16
CA LEU A 36 7.84 -11.93 0.59
C LEU A 36 7.55 -13.42 0.84
N PRO A 37 8.56 -14.30 0.78
CA PRO A 37 8.42 -15.72 1.14
C PRO A 37 7.87 -15.93 2.57
N SER A 38 8.10 -14.98 3.48
CA SER A 38 7.55 -14.96 4.84
C SER A 38 6.04 -14.67 4.90
N GLY A 39 5.41 -14.33 3.78
CA GLY A 39 3.99 -13.95 3.69
C GLY A 39 3.71 -12.48 3.95
N GLN A 40 4.72 -11.68 4.33
CA GLN A 40 4.58 -10.24 4.51
C GLN A 40 4.45 -9.51 3.18
N LEU A 41 3.70 -8.39 3.19
CA LEU A 41 3.52 -7.52 2.04
C LEU A 41 4.45 -6.32 2.15
N ARG A 42 5.14 -6.02 1.05
CA ARG A 42 5.89 -4.79 0.85
C ARG A 42 5.31 -3.98 -0.29
N ILE A 43 5.01 -2.73 0.00
CA ILE A 43 4.27 -1.83 -0.88
C ILE A 43 5.23 -0.72 -1.28
N ARG A 44 5.28 -0.36 -2.55
CA ARG A 44 6.14 0.75 -2.97
C ARG A 44 5.52 2.05 -2.50
N ARG A 45 6.32 2.92 -1.87
CA ARG A 45 5.89 4.27 -1.47
C ARG A 45 5.31 5.08 -2.62
N LEU A 46 5.79 4.88 -3.85
CA LEU A 46 5.24 5.54 -5.03
C LEU A 46 3.78 5.17 -5.29
N ASP A 47 3.41 3.90 -5.13
CA ASP A 47 2.02 3.46 -5.36
C ASP A 47 1.09 3.96 -4.25
N VAL A 48 1.58 4.02 -3.00
CA VAL A 48 0.86 4.66 -1.89
C VAL A 48 0.63 6.15 -2.16
N GLN A 49 1.64 6.85 -2.66
CA GLN A 49 1.52 8.28 -2.99
C GLN A 49 0.56 8.52 -4.15
N LYS A 50 0.54 7.65 -5.17
CA LYS A 50 -0.44 7.74 -6.27
C LYS A 50 -1.88 7.66 -5.76
N LEU A 51 -2.15 6.79 -4.79
CA LEU A 51 -3.47 6.69 -4.15
C LEU A 51 -3.84 7.93 -3.34
N LEU A 52 -2.88 8.66 -2.77
CA LEU A 52 -3.16 9.96 -2.13
C LEU A 52 -3.54 11.05 -3.14
N GLY A 53 -2.99 10.98 -4.36
CA GLY A 53 -3.25 11.92 -5.44
C GLY A 53 -4.57 11.68 -6.20
N ASP A 54 -5.22 10.55 -5.97
CA ASP A 54 -6.45 10.13 -6.65
C ASP A 54 -7.64 10.02 -5.70
N ARG A 55 -7.91 11.10 -4.95
CA ARG A 55 -9.22 11.27 -4.31
C ARG A 55 -10.11 12.14 -5.21
N PRO A 56 -11.12 11.58 -5.91
CA PRO A 56 -12.35 12.33 -6.10
C PRO A 56 -12.87 12.65 -4.70
N ALA A 57 -12.87 13.94 -4.38
CA ALA A 57 -13.58 14.46 -3.22
C ALA A 57 -15.07 14.33 -3.51
N GLU A 58 -15.78 13.58 -2.68
CA GLU A 58 -17.21 13.76 -2.44
C GLU A 58 -17.44 13.77 -0.92
#